data_AF-A0AAW3V3J8-F1
#
_entry.id   AF-A0AAW3V3J8-F1
#
_cell.length_a   1.000
_cell.length_b   1.000
_cell.length_c   1.000
_cell.angle_alpha   90.00
_cell.angle_beta   90.00
_cell.angle_gamma   90.00
#
_symmetry.space_group_name_H-M   'P 1'
#
loop_
_entity.id
_entity.type
_entity.pdbx_description
1 polymer ?
#
loop_
_entity_poly.entity_id
_entity_poly.type
_entity_poly.pdbx_seq_one_letter_code
_entity_poly.pdbx_strand_id
1 'polypeptide(L)'
;MPQAAALTALVNQAPFSQLIGGLYSSIWIQDKTNGYAVSGRSKANDAVVALGGAGAPALVIDLDGVLAGSNTVDVKVGGAVYGITKAEIVGGTEYTMTEHARIPSSARGVPTVVI
;
A
#
# COMPACT_ATOMS: atom_id res chain seq x y z
N MET A 1 -17.50 0.86 -8.73
CA MET A 1 -17.22 -0.23 -7.76
C MET A 1 -16.44 0.35 -6.60
N PRO A 2 -16.85 0.13 -5.34
CA PRO A 2 -16.21 0.72 -4.16
C PRO A 2 -14.69 0.47 -4.05
N GLN A 3 -14.24 -0.76 -4.35
CA GLN A 3 -12.81 -1.14 -4.35
C GLN A 3 -11.96 -0.29 -5.31
N ALA A 4 -12.47 0.01 -6.51
CA ALA A 4 -11.72 0.81 -7.49
C ALA A 4 -11.56 2.27 -7.04
N ALA A 5 -12.56 2.82 -6.34
CA ALA A 5 -12.47 4.16 -5.76
C ALA A 5 -11.48 4.20 -4.60
N ALA A 6 -11.54 3.21 -3.69
CA ALA A 6 -10.58 3.05 -2.60
C ALA A 6 -9.14 2.89 -3.12
N LEU A 7 -8.93 2.06 -4.14
CA LEU A 7 -7.62 1.91 -4.78
C LEU A 7 -7.13 3.23 -5.38
N THR A 8 -8.02 3.97 -6.05
CA THR A 8 -7.69 5.28 -6.63
C THR A 8 -7.28 6.29 -5.56
N ALA A 9 -7.97 6.30 -4.42
CA ALA A 9 -7.60 7.16 -3.29
C ALA A 9 -6.24 6.74 -2.69
N LEU A 10 -6.05 5.44 -2.46
CA LEU A 10 -4.86 4.85 -1.86
C LEU A 10 -3.58 5.20 -2.63
N VAL A 11 -3.57 4.97 -3.95
CA VAL A 11 -2.34 5.11 -4.78
C VAL A 11 -1.89 6.56 -4.95
N ASN A 12 -2.78 7.53 -4.70
CA ASN A 12 -2.48 8.96 -4.80
C ASN A 12 -2.02 9.57 -3.47
N GLN A 13 -2.17 8.86 -2.36
CA GLN A 13 -1.74 9.33 -1.04
C GLN A 13 -0.32 8.87 -0.70
N ALA A 14 0.45 9.74 -0.04
CA ALA A 14 1.70 9.32 0.56
C ALA A 14 1.42 8.39 1.77
N PRO A 15 2.19 7.31 1.94
CA PRO A 15 3.41 6.98 1.21
C PRO A 15 3.20 6.02 0.01
N PHE A 16 1.99 5.53 -0.27
CA PHE A 16 1.79 4.59 -1.38
C PHE A 16 2.08 5.23 -2.74
N SER A 17 1.83 6.52 -2.93
CA SER A 17 2.26 7.26 -4.13
C SER A 17 3.78 7.24 -4.35
N GLN A 18 4.57 7.11 -3.27
CA GLN A 18 6.03 6.98 -3.33
C GLN A 18 6.46 5.53 -3.62
N LEU A 19 5.72 4.53 -3.14
CA LEU A 19 5.90 3.13 -3.54
C LEU A 19 5.59 2.94 -5.02
N ILE A 20 4.42 3.42 -5.47
CA ILE A 20 4.07 3.46 -6.89
C ILE A 20 5.15 4.24 -7.64
N GLY A 21 5.55 5.38 -7.07
CA GLY A 21 6.68 6.27 -7.39
C GLY A 21 8.02 5.57 -7.67
N GLY A 22 8.23 4.37 -7.12
CA GLY A 22 9.49 3.63 -7.26
C GLY A 22 10.54 3.98 -6.21
N LEU A 23 10.19 4.75 -5.17
CA LEU A 23 11.08 5.05 -4.05
C LEU A 23 11.16 3.87 -3.08
N TYR A 24 10.05 3.17 -2.88
CA TYR A 24 9.93 2.03 -1.97
C TYR A 24 9.47 0.77 -2.73
N SER A 25 9.87 -0.40 -2.24
CA SER A 25 9.44 -1.72 -2.74
C SER A 25 8.26 -2.28 -1.95
N SER A 26 8.19 -1.93 -0.66
CA SER A 26 7.10 -2.27 0.24
C SER A 26 6.82 -1.12 1.20
N ILE A 27 5.55 -0.96 1.56
CA ILE A 27 5.09 -0.05 2.61
C ILE A 27 4.26 -0.87 3.60
N TRP A 28 4.51 -0.65 4.89
CA TRP A 28 3.77 -1.23 6.00
C TRP A 28 3.08 -0.15 6.81
N ILE A 29 1.86 -0.46 7.24
CA ILE A 29 1.11 0.31 8.24
C ILE A 29 0.75 -0.64 9.36
N GLN A 30 1.26 -0.37 10.54
CA GLN A 30 0.89 -1.06 11.76
C GLN A 30 -0.10 -0.18 12.54
N ASP A 31 -1.35 -0.62 12.60
CA ASP A 31 -2.38 -0.10 13.48
C ASP A 31 -2.19 -0.68 14.88
N LYS A 32 -1.79 0.17 15.83
CA LYS A 32 -1.51 -0.18 17.22
C LYS A 32 -2.55 0.47 18.12
N THR A 33 -2.71 -0.06 19.32
CA THR A 33 -3.65 0.46 20.33
C THR A 33 -3.53 1.97 20.59
N ASN A 34 -2.34 2.56 20.41
CA ASN A 34 -2.07 3.99 20.65
C ASN A 34 -1.70 4.79 19.39
N GLY A 35 -2.09 4.30 18.20
CA GLY A 35 -1.89 5.00 16.93
C GLY A 35 -1.18 4.15 15.88
N TYR A 36 -0.60 4.80 14.88
CA TYR A 36 -0.10 4.13 13.69
C TYR A 36 1.41 4.26 13.55
N ALA A 37 2.07 3.18 13.14
CA ALA A 37 3.44 3.22 12.66
C ALA A 37 3.47 2.92 11.17
N VAL A 38 4.06 3.81 10.39
CA VAL A 38 4.21 3.65 8.94
C VAL A 38 5.68 3.49 8.62
N SER A 39 6.03 2.48 7.84
CA SER A 39 7.40 2.23 7.41
C SER A 39 7.46 1.82 5.94
N GLY A 40 8.63 1.98 5.34
CA GLY A 40 8.86 1.59 3.96
C GLY A 40 10.25 1.01 3.75
N ARG A 41 10.37 0.06 2.82
CA ARG A 41 11.65 -0.49 2.38
C ARG A 41 12.13 0.27 1.15
N SER A 42 13.22 0.99 1.32
CA SER A 42 13.86 1.77 0.26
C SER A 42 14.31 0.88 -0.88
N LYS A 43 14.01 1.25 -2.12
CA LYS A 43 14.53 0.56 -3.31
C LYS A 43 15.99 0.86 -3.60
N ALA A 44 16.55 1.92 -3.02
CA ALA A 44 17.91 2.33 -3.29
C ALA A 44 18.95 1.47 -2.55
N ASN A 45 18.59 1.00 -1.36
CA ASN A 45 19.52 0.36 -0.43
C ASN A 45 18.87 -0.66 0.52
N ASP A 46 17.62 -1.05 0.27
CA ASP A 46 16.83 -2.00 1.07
C ASP A 46 16.64 -1.63 2.56
N ALA A 47 17.02 -0.41 2.96
CA ALA A 47 16.83 0.07 4.32
C ALA A 47 15.32 0.22 4.61
N VAL A 48 14.90 -0.29 5.77
CA VAL A 48 13.55 -0.03 6.31
C VAL A 48 13.60 1.26 7.12
N VAL A 49 12.79 2.23 6.74
CA VAL A 49 12.75 3.56 7.38
C VAL A 49 11.33 3.87 7.84
N ALA A 50 11.23 4.61 8.95
CA ALA A 50 9.96 5.18 9.39
C ALA A 50 9.52 6.29 8.43
N LEU A 51 8.24 6.32 8.09
CA LEU A 51 7.63 7.33 7.22
C LEU A 51 6.66 8.18 8.03
N GLY A 52 6.54 9.46 7.68
CA GLY A 52 5.62 10.38 8.35
C GLY A 52 4.17 9.93 8.22
N GLY A 53 3.48 9.74 9.35
CA GLY A 53 2.15 9.13 9.43
C GLY A 53 0.95 10.04 9.17
N ALA A 54 1.11 11.14 8.41
CA ALA A 54 0.10 12.20 8.31
C ALA A 54 -1.26 11.77 7.69
N GLY A 55 -1.38 10.54 7.15
CA GLY A 55 -2.61 9.98 6.60
C GLY A 55 -2.95 8.57 7.07
N ALA A 56 -2.28 8.02 8.08
CA ALA A 56 -2.39 6.59 8.41
C ALA A 56 -3.84 6.07 8.64
N PRO A 57 -4.75 6.79 9.33
CA PRO A 57 -6.14 6.35 9.44
C PRO A 57 -6.88 6.28 8.10
N ALA A 58 -6.70 7.28 7.23
CA ALA A 58 -7.32 7.31 5.90
C ALA A 58 -6.76 6.19 5.00
N LEU A 59 -5.45 5.95 5.09
CA LEU A 59 -4.80 4.85 4.38
C LEU A 59 -5.35 3.49 4.81
N VAL A 60 -5.59 3.27 6.10
CA VAL A 60 -6.20 2.03 6.60
C VAL A 60 -7.63 1.85 6.07
N ILE A 61 -8.43 2.93 6.07
CA ILE A 61 -9.79 2.90 5.48
C ILE A 61 -9.73 2.52 4.00
N ASP A 62 -8.81 3.12 3.24
CA ASP A 62 -8.66 2.82 1.82
C ASP A 62 -8.15 1.39 1.59
N LEU A 63 -7.21 0.90 2.41
CA LEU A 63 -6.72 -0.48 2.36
C LEU A 63 -7.85 -1.49 2.63
N ASP A 64 -8.65 -1.27 3.67
CA ASP A 64 -9.83 -2.08 3.97
C ASP A 64 -10.85 -2.03 2.83
N GLY A 65 -11.05 -0.84 2.25
CA GLY A 65 -11.92 -0.65 1.09
C GLY A 65 -11.46 -1.42 -0.15
N VAL A 66 -10.15 -1.53 -0.38
CA VAL A 66 -9.58 -2.35 -1.47
C VAL A 66 -9.72 -3.84 -1.18
N LEU A 67 -9.40 -4.25 0.05
CA LEU A 67 -9.47 -5.65 0.47
C LEU A 67 -10.90 -6.21 0.46
N ALA A 68 -11.90 -5.37 0.74
CA ALA A 68 -13.32 -5.73 0.74
C ALA A 68 -13.63 -7.04 1.49
N GLY A 69 -12.99 -7.23 2.65
CA GLY A 69 -13.15 -8.42 3.50
C GLY A 69 -12.24 -9.60 3.18
N SER A 70 -11.40 -9.51 2.15
CA SER A 70 -10.33 -10.47 1.89
C SER A 70 -9.07 -10.14 2.68
N ASN A 71 -8.22 -11.13 2.94
CA ASN A 71 -6.92 -10.92 3.60
C ASN A 71 -5.85 -10.43 2.64
N THR A 72 -5.98 -10.80 1.36
CA THR A 72 -5.02 -10.49 0.31
C THR A 72 -5.75 -10.18 -0.99
N VAL A 73 -5.33 -9.12 -1.69
CA VAL A 73 -5.82 -8.78 -3.04
C VAL A 73 -4.65 -8.31 -3.90
N ASP A 74 -4.62 -8.78 -5.14
CA ASP A 74 -3.70 -8.25 -6.15
C ASP A 74 -4.35 -7.08 -6.89
N VAL A 75 -3.59 -6.01 -7.06
CA VAL A 75 -4.03 -4.81 -7.79
C VAL A 75 -3.03 -4.45 -8.86
N LYS A 76 -3.52 -3.93 -9.99
CA LYS A 76 -2.69 -3.45 -11.07
C LYS A 76 -2.72 -1.93 -11.08
N VAL A 77 -1.62 -1.26 -10.74
CA VAL A 77 -1.52 0.20 -10.77
C VAL A 77 -0.58 0.56 -11.90
N GLY A 78 -1.15 1.08 -12.98
CA GLY A 78 -0.40 1.45 -14.16
C GLY A 78 0.48 0.36 -14.72
N GLY A 79 -0.14 -0.75 -15.13
CA GLY A 79 0.61 -1.87 -15.68
C GLY A 79 1.25 -2.77 -14.62
N ALA A 80 1.55 -2.25 -13.43
CA ALA A 80 2.35 -2.91 -12.41
C ALA A 80 1.48 -3.64 -11.40
N VAL A 81 1.87 -4.87 -11.03
CA VAL A 81 1.12 -5.68 -10.08
C VAL A 81 1.68 -5.46 -8.67
N TYR A 82 0.76 -5.25 -7.73
CA TYR A 82 1.05 -5.10 -6.32
C TYR A 82 0.13 -6.02 -5.52
N GLY A 83 0.67 -6.62 -4.46
CA GLY A 83 -0.10 -7.36 -3.48
C GLY A 83 -0.41 -6.47 -2.29
N ILE A 84 -1.68 -6.41 -1.89
CA ILE A 84 -2.12 -5.78 -0.65
C ILE A 84 -2.52 -6.88 0.32
N THR A 85 -1.97 -6.86 1.53
CA THR A 85 -2.18 -7.87 2.57
C THR A 85 -2.57 -7.22 3.89
N LYS A 86 -3.55 -7.80 4.58
CA LYS A 86 -3.90 -7.52 5.97
C LYS A 86 -3.61 -8.74 6.84
N ALA A 87 -2.91 -8.52 7.95
CA ALA A 87 -2.58 -9.56 8.92
C ALA A 87 -2.80 -9.06 10.35
N GLU A 88 -3.33 -9.92 11.21
CA GLU A 88 -3.38 -9.67 12.65
C GLU A 88 -2.03 -10.02 13.27
N ILE A 89 -1.48 -9.11 14.07
CA ILE A 89 -0.20 -9.30 14.76
C ILE A 89 -0.37 -9.04 16.25
N VAL A 90 0.53 -9.56 17.07
CA VAL A 90 0.45 -9.36 18.52
C VAL A 90 0.49 -7.87 18.86
N GLY A 91 -0.61 -7.34 19.40
CA GLY A 91 -0.74 -5.94 19.77
C GLY A 91 -1.18 -4.98 18.65
N GLY A 92 -1.68 -5.49 17.50
CA GLY A 92 -2.20 -4.63 16.44
C GLY A 92 -2.59 -5.34 15.13
N THR A 93 -2.88 -4.54 14.11
CA THR A 93 -3.10 -5.01 12.72
C THR A 93 -2.02 -4.46 11.82
N GLU A 94 -1.48 -5.28 10.93
CA GLU A 94 -0.54 -4.84 9.91
C GLU A 94 -1.17 -4.91 8.52
N TYR A 95 -1.01 -3.82 7.77
CA TYR A 95 -1.32 -3.74 6.35
C TYR A 95 -0.04 -3.55 5.57
N THR A 96 0.09 -4.26 4.45
CA THR A 96 1.26 -4.19 3.58
C THR A 96 0.81 -4.01 2.15
N MET A 97 1.46 -3.11 1.40
CA MET A 97 1.44 -3.13 -0.07
C MET A 97 2.85 -3.41 -0.57
N THR A 98 3.00 -4.42 -1.44
CA THR A 98 4.30 -4.85 -1.98
C THR A 98 4.24 -4.92 -3.49
N GLU A 99 5.26 -4.39 -4.16
CA GLU A 99 5.43 -4.54 -5.61
C GLU A 99 5.84 -5.98 -5.97
N HIS A 100 5.16 -6.60 -6.94
CA HIS A 100 5.50 -7.95 -7.41
C HIS A 100 6.73 -7.96 -8.33
N ALA A 101 6.81 -7.00 -9.27
CA ALA A 101 7.95 -6.80 -10.16
C ALA A 101 7.97 -5.36 -10.72
N ARG A 102 9.18 -4.81 -10.87
CA ARG A 102 9.46 -3.40 -11.21
C ARG A 102 8.77 -2.94 -12.50
N ILE A 103 7.99 -1.86 -12.45
CA ILE A 103 7.59 -1.12 -13.65
C ILE A 103 8.24 0.28 -13.67
N PRO A 104 8.95 0.65 -14.74
CA PRO A 104 9.46 2.00 -14.93
C PRO A 104 8.32 3.03 -14.89
N SER A 105 8.57 4.21 -14.30
CA SER A 105 7.57 5.28 -14.14
C SER A 105 6.83 5.65 -15.44
N SER A 106 7.47 5.51 -16.59
CA SER A 106 6.91 5.76 -17.92
C SER A 106 5.84 4.76 -18.39
N ALA A 107 5.71 3.61 -17.73
CA ALA A 107 4.76 2.56 -18.09
C ALA A 107 3.51 2.53 -17.18
N ARG A 108 3.33 3.54 -16.32
CA ARG A 108 2.18 3.64 -15.41
C ARG A 108 0.89 4.04 -16.16
N GLY A 109 0.11 3.05 -16.61
CA GLY A 109 -1.28 3.23 -17.07
C GLY A 109 -2.33 3.51 -15.97
N VAL A 110 -3.61 3.33 -16.28
CA VAL A 110 -4.73 3.50 -15.32
C VAL A 110 -4.77 2.32 -14.33
N PRO A 111 -5.01 2.54 -13.02
CA PRO A 111 -5.16 1.46 -12.06
C PRO A 111 -6.39 0.59 -12.36
N THR A 112 -6.24 -0.73 -12.30
CA THR A 112 -7.30 -1.73 -12.48
C THR A 112 -7.18 -2.79 -11.39
N VAL A 113 -8.29 -3.17 -10.77
CA VAL A 113 -8.33 -4.27 -9.81
C VAL A 113 -8.48 -5.57 -10.60
N VAL A 114 -7.63 -6.56 -10.34
CA VAL A 114 -7.74 -7.91 -10.91
C VAL A 114 -8.07 -8.84 -9.73
N ILE A 115 -9.28 -9.39 -9.71
CA ILE A 115 -9.74 -10.34 -8.68
C ILE A 115 -9.69 -11.74 -9.27
#